data_AF-A0A6V8KR31-F1
#
_entry.id   AF-A0A6V8KR31-F1
#
_cell.length_a   1.000
_cell.length_b   1.000
_cell.length_c   1.000
_cell.angle_alpha   90.00
_cell.angle_beta   90.00
_cell.angle_gamma   90.00
#
_symmetry.space_group_name_H-M   'P 1'
#
loop_
_entity.id
_entity.type
_entity.pdbx_description
1 polymer ?
#
loop_
_entity_poly.entity_id
_entity_poly.type
_entity_poly.pdbx_seq_one_letter_code
_entity_poly.pdbx_strand_id
1 'polypeptide(L)'
;MLLDVGDAVESLGGRYGTGPDVGTGPADMVTVGERTRWAFCRPAEHGGSGDSSGPTAEGVLAAIGALCAHRFGSADVAGLRVTLIGLGNVGTHLAKALSSAGATLTVTDVDPGRRALADAVGATWVAPDEAATAPGDLLVPAALGGLLSPDVVPLLRCAAVAGPANNQLTGEHVAAMLHERACSGCPTRW
;
A
#
# COMPACT_ATOMS: atom_id res chain seq x y z
N MET A 1 2.53 1.43 -28.55
CA MET A 1 2.82 0.81 -27.25
C MET A 1 1.54 0.36 -26.54
N LEU A 2 0.64 1.25 -26.08
CA LEU A 2 -0.59 0.82 -25.39
C LEU A 2 -1.62 0.13 -26.30
N LEU A 3 -1.73 0.55 -27.57
CA LEU A 3 -2.55 -0.16 -28.56
C LEU A 3 -2.04 -1.59 -28.78
N ASP A 4 -0.72 -1.78 -28.86
CA ASP A 4 -0.11 -3.10 -29.03
C ASP A 4 -0.38 -4.02 -27.82
N VAL A 5 -0.44 -3.44 -26.60
CA VAL A 5 -0.88 -4.16 -25.40
C VAL A 5 -2.33 -4.62 -25.56
N GLY A 6 -3.21 -3.76 -26.07
CA GLY A 6 -4.59 -4.11 -26.34
C GLY A 6 -4.75 -5.23 -27.37
N ASP A 7 -3.98 -5.18 -28.46
CA ASP A 7 -3.95 -6.26 -29.48
C ASP A 7 -3.43 -7.58 -28.88
N ALA A 8 -2.40 -7.53 -28.02
CA ALA A 8 -1.89 -8.70 -27.32
C ALA A 8 -2.92 -9.31 -26.36
N VAL A 9 -3.65 -8.49 -25.59
CA VAL A 9 -4.73 -8.95 -24.71
C VAL A 9 -5.87 -9.58 -25.51
N GLU A 10 -6.27 -8.96 -26.62
CA GLU A 10 -7.33 -9.50 -27.49
C GLU A 10 -6.95 -10.86 -28.08
N SER A 11 -5.68 -11.05 -28.44
CA SER A 11 -5.18 -12.33 -28.95
C SER A 11 -5.38 -13.52 -28.00
N LEU A 12 -5.58 -13.25 -26.69
CA LEU A 12 -5.83 -14.26 -25.66
C LEU A 12 -7.32 -14.66 -25.57
N GLY A 13 -8.20 -14.08 -26.39
CA GLY A 13 -9.58 -14.51 -26.56
C GLY A 13 -10.43 -14.45 -25.27
N GLY A 14 -10.14 -13.47 -24.41
CA GLY A 14 -10.86 -13.27 -23.14
C GLY A 14 -10.41 -14.17 -21.98
N ARG A 15 -9.33 -14.95 -22.16
CA ARG A 15 -8.72 -15.71 -21.05
C ARG A 15 -7.93 -14.84 -20.08
N TYR A 16 -7.60 -13.62 -20.50
CA TYR A 16 -6.90 -12.63 -19.72
C TYR A 16 -7.62 -11.29 -19.88
N GLY A 17 -7.82 -10.61 -18.76
CA GLY A 17 -8.25 -9.22 -18.72
C GLY A 17 -7.21 -8.40 -17.99
N THR A 18 -7.03 -7.17 -18.42
CA THR A 18 -6.03 -6.26 -17.88
C THR A 18 -6.67 -5.12 -17.12
N GLY A 19 -5.92 -4.50 -16.23
CA GLY A 19 -6.29 -3.28 -15.53
C GLY A 19 -5.07 -2.42 -15.23
N PRO A 20 -5.26 -1.30 -14.54
CA PRO A 20 -4.16 -0.46 -14.09
C PRO A 20 -3.29 -1.15 -13.04
N ASP A 21 -1.99 -0.92 -13.13
CA ASP A 21 -0.98 -1.20 -12.10
C ASP A 21 0.08 -0.08 -12.16
N VAL A 22 1.16 -0.17 -11.37
CA VAL A 22 2.27 0.78 -11.29
C VAL A 22 2.70 1.25 -12.69
N GLY A 23 2.57 2.56 -12.93
CA GLY A 23 2.92 3.19 -14.20
C GLY A 23 1.78 3.29 -15.23
N THR A 24 0.58 2.81 -14.91
CA THR A 24 -0.62 2.95 -15.74
C THR A 24 -1.83 3.39 -14.92
N GLY A 25 -2.81 4.03 -15.56
CA GLY A 25 -4.03 4.51 -14.92
C GLY A 25 -5.29 4.28 -15.75
N PRO A 26 -6.45 4.76 -15.25
CA PRO A 26 -7.73 4.63 -15.95
C PRO A 26 -7.70 5.18 -17.38
N ALA A 27 -6.99 6.28 -17.62
CA ALA A 27 -6.87 6.86 -18.96
C ALA A 27 -6.13 5.94 -19.95
N ASP A 28 -5.11 5.22 -19.49
CA ASP A 28 -4.40 4.24 -20.33
C ASP A 28 -5.33 3.07 -20.68
N MET A 29 -6.21 2.67 -19.77
CA MET A 29 -7.20 1.64 -20.02
C MET A 29 -8.26 2.05 -21.04
N VAL A 30 -8.47 3.35 -21.27
CA VAL A 30 -9.27 3.82 -22.42
C VAL A 30 -8.54 3.46 -23.72
N THR A 31 -7.25 3.76 -23.81
CA THR A 31 -6.43 3.48 -25.00
C THR A 31 -6.34 1.98 -25.27
N VAL A 32 -6.07 1.17 -24.24
CA VAL A 32 -6.07 -0.30 -24.37
C VAL A 32 -7.46 -0.82 -24.77
N GLY A 33 -8.51 -0.20 -24.21
CA GLY A 33 -9.91 -0.49 -24.49
C GLY A 33 -10.35 -0.27 -25.94
N GLU A 34 -9.58 0.49 -26.74
CA GLU A 34 -9.83 0.65 -28.18
C GLU A 34 -9.59 -0.63 -28.97
N ARG A 35 -8.75 -1.54 -28.45
CA ARG A 35 -8.38 -2.79 -29.12
C ARG A 35 -9.01 -4.02 -28.51
N THR A 36 -9.44 -3.94 -27.24
CA THR A 36 -10.04 -5.07 -26.54
C THR A 36 -11.09 -4.62 -25.53
N ARG A 37 -12.14 -5.43 -25.35
CA ARG A 37 -13.14 -5.19 -24.30
C ARG A 37 -12.66 -5.61 -22.90
N TRP A 38 -11.54 -6.34 -22.82
CA TRP A 38 -11.02 -6.91 -21.58
C TRP A 38 -10.10 -5.96 -20.79
N ALA A 39 -10.30 -4.64 -20.98
CA ALA A 39 -9.63 -3.59 -20.23
C ALA A 39 -10.57 -3.05 -19.13
N PHE A 40 -10.21 -3.33 -17.88
CA PHE A 40 -10.96 -2.94 -16.68
C PHE A 40 -10.52 -1.58 -16.14
N CYS A 41 -11.29 -1.03 -15.19
CA CYS A 41 -11.04 0.26 -14.54
C CYS A 41 -10.93 1.46 -15.50
N ARG A 42 -11.56 1.38 -16.68
CA ARG A 42 -11.82 2.56 -17.50
C ARG A 42 -12.62 3.59 -16.69
N PRO A 43 -12.50 4.90 -16.97
CA PRO A 43 -13.32 5.91 -16.34
C PRO A 43 -14.82 5.59 -16.48
N ALA A 44 -15.63 6.03 -15.51
CA ALA A 44 -17.07 5.75 -15.50
C ALA A 44 -17.79 6.26 -16.77
N GLU A 45 -17.39 7.42 -17.28
CA GLU A 45 -17.87 7.98 -18.56
C GLU A 45 -17.50 7.12 -19.79
N HIS A 46 -16.53 6.22 -19.64
CA HIS A 46 -16.14 5.21 -20.64
C HIS A 46 -16.67 3.80 -20.28
N GLY A 47 -17.65 3.70 -19.38
CA GLY A 47 -18.33 2.45 -19.01
C GLY A 47 -17.50 1.49 -18.14
N GLY A 48 -16.43 1.97 -17.52
CA GLY A 48 -15.66 1.19 -16.54
C GLY A 48 -15.99 1.55 -15.08
N SER A 49 -15.30 0.90 -14.15
CA SER A 49 -15.45 1.12 -12.70
C SER A 49 -14.69 2.34 -12.16
N GLY A 50 -13.87 2.99 -12.99
CA GLY A 50 -12.95 4.04 -12.55
C GLY A 50 -11.77 3.53 -11.73
N ASP A 51 -11.14 4.44 -10.98
CA ASP A 51 -9.99 4.16 -10.13
C ASP A 51 -10.35 3.19 -8.99
N SER A 52 -9.62 2.08 -8.90
CA SER A 52 -9.78 1.06 -7.85
C SER A 52 -9.08 1.41 -6.54
N SER A 53 -8.31 2.51 -6.50
CA SER A 53 -7.49 2.87 -5.34
C SER A 53 -8.30 3.14 -4.06
N GLY A 54 -9.51 3.71 -4.19
CA GLY A 54 -10.43 3.92 -3.07
C GLY A 54 -10.88 2.60 -2.44
N PRO A 55 -11.54 1.70 -3.19
CA PRO A 55 -11.91 0.37 -2.70
C PRO A 55 -10.73 -0.44 -2.14
N THR A 56 -9.55 -0.36 -2.77
CA THR A 56 -8.34 -1.00 -2.25
C THR A 56 -7.96 -0.43 -0.87
N ALA A 57 -7.99 0.89 -0.71
CA ALA A 57 -7.69 1.53 0.57
C ALA A 57 -8.69 1.12 1.67
N GLU A 58 -9.99 1.01 1.34
CA GLU A 58 -11.01 0.51 2.27
C GLU A 58 -10.71 -0.91 2.75
N GLY A 59 -10.36 -1.82 1.82
CA GLY A 59 -9.97 -3.19 2.16
C GLY A 59 -8.74 -3.24 3.07
N VAL A 60 -7.73 -2.40 2.80
CA VAL A 60 -6.53 -2.30 3.65
C VAL A 60 -6.86 -1.74 5.02
N LEU A 61 -7.70 -0.70 5.13
CA LEU A 61 -8.13 -0.16 6.42
C LEU A 61 -8.88 -1.19 7.26
N ALA A 62 -9.73 -2.01 6.62
CA ALA A 62 -10.39 -3.13 7.30
C ALA A 62 -9.37 -4.17 7.81
N ALA A 63 -8.37 -4.51 6.99
CA ALA A 63 -7.28 -5.41 7.39
C ALA A 63 -6.45 -4.85 8.55
N ILE A 64 -6.14 -3.54 8.52
CA ILE A 64 -5.45 -2.83 9.61
C ILE A 64 -6.30 -2.88 10.88
N GLY A 65 -7.60 -2.59 10.80
CA GLY A 65 -8.50 -2.66 11.97
C GLY A 65 -8.55 -4.07 12.58
N ALA A 66 -8.64 -5.10 11.75
CA ALA A 66 -8.61 -6.49 12.22
C ALA A 66 -7.27 -6.85 12.89
N LEU A 67 -6.15 -6.41 12.31
CA LEU A 67 -4.81 -6.58 12.87
C LEU A 67 -4.66 -5.85 14.21
N CYS A 68 -5.14 -4.61 14.31
CA CYS A 68 -5.14 -3.85 15.55
C CYS A 68 -5.99 -4.53 16.62
N ALA A 69 -7.17 -5.03 16.28
CA ALA A 69 -8.02 -5.77 17.22
C ALA A 69 -7.30 -7.00 17.77
N HIS A 70 -6.61 -7.74 16.91
CA HIS A 70 -5.84 -8.91 17.30
C HIS A 70 -4.61 -8.55 18.15
N ARG A 71 -3.87 -7.50 17.79
CA ARG A 71 -2.55 -7.20 18.38
C ARG A 71 -2.60 -6.25 19.58
N PHE A 72 -3.54 -5.30 19.57
CA PHE A 72 -3.67 -4.20 20.53
C PHE A 72 -5.01 -4.25 21.30
N GLY A 73 -5.90 -5.20 20.98
CA GLY A 73 -7.18 -5.41 21.68
C GLY A 73 -8.29 -4.46 21.26
N SER A 74 -8.06 -3.59 20.27
CA SER A 74 -9.05 -2.66 19.70
C SER A 74 -8.81 -2.51 18.20
N ALA A 75 -9.88 -2.38 17.42
CA ALA A 75 -9.77 -2.05 15.99
C ALA A 75 -9.43 -0.57 15.73
N ASP A 76 -9.47 0.26 16.78
CA ASP A 76 -9.16 1.68 16.70
C ASP A 76 -7.66 1.90 16.45
N VAL A 77 -7.36 2.90 15.62
CA VAL A 77 -6.00 3.35 15.30
C VAL A 77 -5.65 4.66 15.99
N ALA A 78 -6.61 5.30 16.68
CA ALA A 78 -6.40 6.52 17.43
C ALA A 78 -5.24 6.37 18.43
N GLY A 79 -4.28 7.30 18.37
CA GLY A 79 -3.09 7.30 19.22
C GLY A 79 -2.01 6.30 18.82
N LEU A 80 -2.23 5.42 17.84
CA LEU A 80 -1.16 4.57 17.30
C LEU A 80 -0.21 5.38 16.43
N ARG A 81 1.08 5.06 16.50
CA ARG A 81 2.11 5.59 15.62
C ARG A 81 2.22 4.70 14.39
N VAL A 82 1.83 5.24 13.23
CA VAL A 82 1.79 4.49 11.98
C VAL A 82 2.82 5.07 11.03
N THR A 83 3.71 4.20 10.51
CA THR A 83 4.63 4.57 9.45
C THR A 83 4.09 4.09 8.11
N LEU A 84 3.84 5.01 7.18
CA LEU A 84 3.31 4.72 5.84
C LEU A 84 4.37 5.04 4.78
N ILE A 85 4.75 4.03 4.01
CA ILE A 85 5.78 4.14 2.97
C ILE A 85 5.10 4.12 1.61
N GLY A 86 5.11 5.25 0.90
CA GLY A 86 4.41 5.42 -0.36
C GLY A 86 3.11 6.20 -0.20
N LEU A 87 3.03 7.32 -0.89
CA LEU A 87 1.92 8.27 -0.96
C LEU A 87 1.36 8.37 -2.39
N GLY A 88 1.38 7.24 -3.11
CA GLY A 88 0.66 7.06 -4.38
C GLY A 88 -0.86 7.11 -4.18
N ASN A 89 -1.64 6.58 -5.13
CA ASN A 89 -3.10 6.69 -5.08
C ASN A 89 -3.68 6.04 -3.81
N VAL A 90 -3.40 4.75 -3.58
CA VAL A 90 -3.85 4.04 -2.36
C VAL A 90 -3.25 4.65 -1.10
N GLY A 91 -1.94 4.94 -1.10
CA GLY A 91 -1.25 5.57 0.04
C GLY A 91 -1.87 6.90 0.45
N THR A 92 -2.33 7.71 -0.52
CA THR A 92 -3.02 8.97 -0.24
C THR A 92 -4.34 8.77 0.50
N HIS A 93 -5.14 7.79 0.09
CA HIS A 93 -6.39 7.44 0.79
C HIS A 93 -6.11 6.95 2.21
N LEU A 94 -5.10 6.08 2.38
CA LEU A 94 -4.68 5.58 3.69
C LEU A 94 -4.20 6.69 4.61
N ALA A 95 -3.34 7.59 4.13
CA ALA A 95 -2.82 8.71 4.92
C ALA A 95 -3.95 9.60 5.45
N LYS A 96 -4.90 9.97 4.59
CA LYS A 96 -6.06 10.79 4.97
C LYS A 96 -6.95 10.08 5.99
N ALA A 97 -7.26 8.81 5.75
CA ALA A 97 -8.15 8.04 6.62
C ALA A 97 -7.53 7.78 8.00
N LEU A 98 -6.26 7.36 8.05
CA LEU A 98 -5.55 7.09 9.30
C LEU A 98 -5.34 8.36 10.12
N SER A 99 -4.95 9.47 9.49
CA SER A 99 -4.85 10.77 10.15
C SER A 99 -6.21 11.22 10.71
N SER A 100 -7.28 11.11 9.92
CA SER A 100 -8.64 11.47 10.36
C SER A 100 -9.14 10.58 11.51
N ALA A 101 -8.67 9.35 11.59
CA ALA A 101 -8.96 8.42 12.67
C ALA A 101 -8.06 8.65 13.91
N GLY A 102 -7.20 9.67 13.92
CA GLY A 102 -6.38 10.04 15.08
C GLY A 102 -5.06 9.27 15.22
N ALA A 103 -4.60 8.57 14.18
CA ALA A 103 -3.28 7.97 14.16
C ALA A 103 -2.19 9.04 14.01
N THR A 104 -1.06 8.88 14.69
CA THR A 104 0.12 9.72 14.49
C THR A 104 0.94 9.18 13.33
N LEU A 105 1.00 9.94 12.23
CA LEU A 105 1.61 9.46 10.99
C LEU A 105 3.06 9.88 10.83
N THR A 106 3.90 8.91 10.49
CA THR A 106 5.20 9.12 9.84
C THR A 106 5.08 8.66 8.39
N VAL A 107 5.49 9.47 7.43
CA VAL A 107 5.32 9.18 6.00
C VAL A 107 6.60 9.41 5.21
N THR A 108 6.73 8.69 4.11
CA THR A 108 7.80 8.91 3.13
C THR A 108 7.31 8.59 1.72
N ASP A 109 7.91 9.22 0.74
CA ASP A 109 7.78 8.88 -0.69
C ASP A 109 9.09 9.23 -1.41
N VAL A 110 9.33 8.59 -2.54
CA VAL A 110 10.45 8.92 -3.44
C VAL A 110 10.20 10.22 -4.21
N ASP A 111 8.94 10.61 -4.39
CA ASP A 111 8.52 11.89 -4.97
C ASP A 111 8.42 12.99 -3.89
N PRO A 112 9.33 13.98 -3.88
CA PRO A 112 9.29 15.08 -2.91
C PRO A 112 8.01 15.92 -3.00
N GLY A 113 7.32 15.93 -4.14
CA GLY A 113 6.04 16.61 -4.33
C GLY A 113 4.94 16.08 -3.40
N ARG A 114 5.06 14.84 -2.93
CA ARG A 114 4.13 14.23 -1.96
C ARG A 114 4.25 14.81 -0.56
N ARG A 115 5.28 15.61 -0.27
CA ARG A 115 5.43 16.29 1.02
C ARG A 115 4.27 17.22 1.35
N ALA A 116 3.66 17.84 0.34
CA ALA A 116 2.47 18.66 0.52
C ALA A 116 1.29 17.87 1.10
N LEU A 117 1.16 16.58 0.76
CA LEU A 117 0.16 15.72 1.36
C LEU A 117 0.48 15.41 2.82
N ALA A 118 1.76 15.16 3.14
CA ALA A 118 2.20 14.93 4.51
C ALA A 118 1.84 16.12 5.41
N ASP A 119 2.15 17.34 4.94
CA ASP A 119 1.82 18.57 5.65
C ASP A 119 0.29 18.73 5.80
N ALA A 120 -0.49 18.43 4.75
CA ALA A 120 -1.95 18.53 4.78
C ALA A 120 -2.64 17.56 5.76
N VAL A 121 -2.05 16.38 6.00
CA VAL A 121 -2.58 15.40 6.95
C VAL A 121 -1.90 15.46 8.32
N GLY A 122 -1.00 16.43 8.55
CA GLY A 122 -0.26 16.59 9.80
C GLY A 122 0.74 15.46 10.08
N ALA A 123 1.25 14.79 9.05
CA ALA A 123 2.22 13.71 9.18
C ALA A 123 3.66 14.23 9.26
N THR A 124 4.52 13.48 9.95
CA THR A 124 5.97 13.72 9.95
C THR A 124 6.59 13.09 8.70
N TRP A 125 7.29 13.90 7.89
CA TRP A 125 8.05 13.40 6.74
C TRP A 125 9.42 12.87 7.18
N VAL A 126 9.79 11.68 6.71
CA VAL A 126 11.12 11.07 6.93
C VAL A 126 11.77 10.65 5.62
N ALA A 127 13.09 10.45 5.65
CA ALA A 127 13.82 9.94 4.50
C ALA A 127 13.44 8.47 4.19
N PRO A 128 13.44 8.05 2.92
CA PRO A 128 13.01 6.69 2.55
C PRO A 128 13.78 5.56 3.22
N ASP A 129 15.08 5.75 3.45
CA ASP A 129 15.99 4.81 4.11
C ASP A 129 15.73 4.68 5.62
N GLU A 130 15.18 5.71 6.25
CA GLU A 130 14.86 5.70 7.68
C GLU A 130 13.47 5.10 7.95
N ALA A 131 12.53 5.21 7.00
CA ALA A 131 11.12 4.95 7.24
C ALA A 131 10.81 3.53 7.73
N ALA A 132 11.41 2.50 7.13
CA ALA A 132 11.12 1.10 7.52
C ALA A 132 11.50 0.80 8.97
N THR A 133 12.47 1.54 9.50
CA THR A 133 13.00 1.37 10.87
C THR A 133 12.51 2.49 11.80
N ALA A 134 11.60 3.36 11.37
CA ALA A 134 11.04 4.39 12.24
C ALA A 134 10.31 3.73 13.43
N PRO A 135 10.50 4.22 14.67
CA PRO A 135 9.84 3.66 15.84
C PRO A 135 8.33 3.92 15.77
N GLY A 136 7.54 2.86 15.79
CA GLY A 136 6.09 2.96 15.68
C GLY A 136 5.38 1.70 16.16
N ASP A 137 4.07 1.66 15.97
CA ASP A 137 3.24 0.54 16.36
C ASP A 137 2.88 -0.29 15.11
N LEU A 138 2.62 0.39 13.99
CA LEU A 138 2.26 -0.22 12.70
C LEU A 138 3.14 0.31 11.56
N LEU A 139 3.60 -0.59 10.69
CA LEU A 139 4.21 -0.26 9.40
C LEU A 139 3.23 -0.60 8.26
N VAL A 140 3.06 0.33 7.33
CA VAL A 140 2.16 0.22 6.17
C VAL A 140 2.98 0.40 4.88
N PRO A 141 3.45 -0.70 4.26
CA PRO A 141 4.11 -0.65 2.96
C PRO A 141 3.08 -0.43 1.84
N ALA A 142 3.11 0.72 1.19
CA ALA A 142 2.17 1.14 0.13
C ALA A 142 2.86 1.64 -1.15
N ALA A 143 4.15 1.33 -1.30
CA ALA A 143 4.95 1.62 -2.49
C ALA A 143 5.22 0.34 -3.30
N LEU A 144 6.48 -0.02 -3.49
CA LEU A 144 6.91 -1.22 -4.19
C LEU A 144 7.03 -2.42 -3.24
N GLY A 145 6.99 -3.62 -3.83
CA GLY A 145 7.29 -4.88 -3.15
C GLY A 145 8.75 -5.01 -2.73
N GLY A 146 9.04 -6.07 -1.96
CA GLY A 146 10.40 -6.42 -1.54
C GLY A 146 10.97 -5.60 -0.38
N LEU A 147 10.17 -4.73 0.25
CA LEU A 147 10.61 -3.98 1.43
C LEU A 147 11.02 -4.91 2.58
N LEU A 148 10.32 -6.03 2.75
CA LEU A 148 10.56 -6.97 3.84
C LEU A 148 11.58 -8.01 3.37
N SER A 149 12.81 -7.86 3.85
CA SER A 149 13.94 -8.73 3.57
C SER A 149 14.57 -9.26 4.86
N PRO A 150 15.43 -10.30 4.76
CA PRO A 150 16.20 -10.79 5.91
C PRO A 150 17.03 -9.71 6.60
N ASP A 151 17.44 -8.67 5.88
CA ASP A 151 18.22 -7.55 6.42
C ASP A 151 17.33 -6.51 7.12
N VAL A 152 16.11 -6.30 6.61
CA VAL A 152 15.18 -5.28 7.14
C VAL A 152 14.37 -5.80 8.32
N VAL A 153 13.88 -7.05 8.28
CA VAL A 153 12.99 -7.62 9.31
C VAL A 153 13.57 -7.54 10.74
N PRO A 154 14.86 -7.82 10.97
CA PRO A 154 15.47 -7.67 12.29
C PRO A 154 15.50 -6.22 12.77
N LEU A 155 15.59 -5.25 11.85
CA LEU A 155 15.74 -3.82 12.14
C LEU A 155 14.40 -3.09 12.34
N LEU A 156 13.28 -3.72 11.98
CA LEU A 156 11.96 -3.11 12.15
C LEU A 156 11.76 -2.66 13.61
N ARG A 157 11.07 -1.54 13.80
CA ARG A 157 10.78 -0.97 15.13
C ARG A 157 9.28 -0.83 15.38
N CYS A 158 8.51 -1.74 14.79
CA CYS A 158 7.05 -1.82 14.86
C CYS A 158 6.57 -3.16 15.46
N ALA A 159 5.31 -3.18 15.90
CA ALA A 159 4.66 -4.36 16.45
C ALA A 159 3.87 -5.16 15.40
N ALA A 160 3.51 -4.52 14.29
CA ALA A 160 2.72 -5.12 13.24
C ALA A 160 3.01 -4.49 11.86
N VAL A 161 2.75 -5.23 10.79
CA VAL A 161 2.92 -4.77 9.40
C VAL A 161 1.66 -5.14 8.60
N ALA A 162 1.07 -4.17 7.90
CA ALA A 162 -0.03 -4.40 6.95
C ALA A 162 -0.11 -3.26 5.93
N GLY A 163 -0.11 -3.58 4.64
CA GLY A 163 -0.22 -2.57 3.58
C GLY A 163 -0.60 -3.15 2.22
N PRO A 164 -0.86 -2.30 1.21
CA PRO A 164 -1.33 -2.72 -0.11
C PRO A 164 -0.22 -3.14 -1.08
N ALA A 165 1.06 -2.96 -0.76
CA ALA A 165 2.12 -3.25 -1.72
C ALA A 165 2.09 -4.74 -2.15
N ASN A 166 2.21 -5.00 -3.45
CA ASN A 166 2.32 -6.35 -3.99
C ASN A 166 3.70 -6.94 -3.63
N ASN A 167 3.80 -8.25 -3.41
CA ASN A 167 5.07 -8.97 -3.19
C ASN A 167 5.96 -8.33 -2.10
N GLN A 168 5.40 -8.02 -0.92
CA GLN A 168 6.13 -7.31 0.15
C GLN A 168 7.35 -8.07 0.68
N LEU A 169 7.26 -9.40 0.69
CA LEU A 169 8.32 -10.30 1.15
C LEU A 169 9.27 -10.61 -0.02
N THR A 170 10.57 -10.51 0.22
CA THR A 170 11.60 -10.93 -0.76
C THR A 170 11.69 -12.46 -0.92
N GLY A 171 11.08 -13.23 -0.01
CA GLY A 171 10.97 -14.68 -0.11
C GLY A 171 10.10 -15.27 1.01
N GLU A 172 9.67 -16.53 0.84
CA GLU A 172 8.76 -17.20 1.79
C GLU A 172 9.32 -17.28 3.22
N HIS A 173 10.63 -17.53 3.37
CA HIS A 173 11.30 -17.61 4.67
C HIS A 173 11.21 -16.31 5.49
N VAL A 174 11.00 -15.16 4.84
CA VAL A 174 10.82 -13.86 5.53
C VAL A 174 9.51 -13.86 6.34
N ALA A 175 8.47 -14.58 5.90
CA ALA A 175 7.24 -14.72 6.67
C ALA A 175 7.49 -15.43 8.01
N ALA A 176 8.32 -16.47 8.01
CA ALA A 176 8.70 -17.17 9.24
C ALA A 176 9.46 -16.24 10.19
N MET A 177 10.38 -15.43 9.69
CA MET A 177 11.11 -14.44 10.50
C MET A 177 10.17 -13.42 11.14
N LEU A 178 9.17 -12.92 10.40
CA LEU A 178 8.16 -12.00 10.93
C LEU A 178 7.29 -12.67 12.02
N HIS A 179 6.89 -13.93 11.79
CA HIS A 179 6.11 -14.69 12.75
C HIS A 179 6.89 -14.97 14.04
N GLU A 180 8.13 -15.44 13.94
CA GLU A 180 9.01 -15.67 15.09
C GLU A 180 9.22 -14.40 15.90
N ARG A 181 9.44 -13.27 15.22
CA ARG A 181 9.54 -11.96 15.86
C ARG A 181 8.25 -11.60 16.61
N ALA A 182 7.08 -11.81 16.01
CA ALA A 182 5.79 -11.54 16.67
C ALA A 182 5.54 -12.47 17.87
N CYS A 183 5.88 -13.75 17.75
CA CYS A 183 5.69 -14.78 18.78
C CYS A 183 6.67 -14.71 19.93
N SER A 184 7.90 -14.22 19.69
CA SER A 184 8.88 -13.93 20.76
C SER A 184 8.35 -12.89 21.75
N GLY A 185 7.17 -12.33 21.47
CA GLY A 185 6.48 -11.38 22.32
C GLY A 185 7.25 -10.10 22.48
N CYS A 186 8.36 -9.91 21.72
CA CYS A 186 9.33 -8.86 21.91
C CYS A 186 8.59 -7.52 21.96
N PRO A 187 8.32 -7.02 23.17
CA PRO A 187 7.82 -5.68 23.31
C PRO A 187 9.11 -4.91 23.15
N THR A 188 9.41 -4.42 21.95
CA THR A 188 10.54 -3.52 21.75
C THR A 188 10.23 -2.22 22.49
N ARG A 189 10.35 -2.26 23.82
CA ARG A 189 10.81 -1.13 24.62
C ARG A 189 12.26 -0.94 24.20
N TRP A 190 12.49 0.16 23.50
CA TRP A 190 13.80 0.79 23.42
C TRP A 190 14.19 1.25 24.83
#